data_AF-A0A9D1IL95-F1
#
_entry.id   AF-A0A9D1IL95-F1
#
_cell.length_a   1.000
_cell.length_b   1.000
_cell.length_c   1.000
_cell.angle_alpha   90.00
_cell.angle_beta   90.00
_cell.angle_gamma   90.00
#
_symmetry.space_group_name_H-M   'P 1'
#
loop_
_entity.id
_entity.type
_entity.pdbx_description
1 polymer ?
#
loop_
_entity_poly.entity_id
_entity_poly.type
_entity_poly.pdbx_seq_one_letter_code
_entity_poly.pdbx_strand_id
1 'polypeptide(L)'
;MANKRQLKKYMKEMASSLAGETVFILNFYDNIDEEKANSVIDRILVHMTEKISDVSVNFDKTCSEFYNNDRHQYRKDKRTYYKNCYKKLYEDFNSGVKDILKDMNALLIKEQLEENKKVANE
;
A
#
# COMPACT_ATOMS: atom_id res chain seq x y z
N MET A 1 14.49 -7.85 -0.27
CA MET A 1 13.16 -8.49 -0.43
C MET A 1 12.36 -8.22 0.81
N ALA A 2 11.23 -7.51 0.68
CA ALA A 2 10.42 -7.10 1.82
C ALA A 2 9.99 -8.33 2.64
N ASN A 3 10.56 -8.50 3.83
CA ASN A 3 10.00 -9.42 4.81
C ASN A 3 8.68 -8.84 5.37
N LYS A 4 7.91 -9.65 6.11
CA LYS A 4 6.61 -9.25 6.70
C LYS A 4 6.66 -7.85 7.34
N ARG A 5 7.70 -7.58 8.12
CA ARG A 5 7.90 -6.33 8.85
C ARG A 5 8.14 -5.15 7.91
N GLN A 6 9.00 -5.33 6.90
CA GLN A 6 9.30 -4.31 5.91
C GLN A 6 8.07 -3.95 5.07
N LEU A 7 7.26 -4.94 4.67
CA LEU A 7 6.05 -4.69 3.90
C LEU A 7 5.02 -3.89 4.72
N LYS A 8 4.77 -4.27 5.98
CA LYS A 8 3.88 -3.50 6.87
C LYS A 8 4.38 -2.09 7.11
N LYS A 9 5.70 -1.92 7.29
CA LYS A 9 6.30 -0.60 7.47
C LYS A 9 6.06 0.28 6.23
N TYR A 10 6.32 -0.24 5.04
CA TYR A 10 6.08 0.44 3.78
C TYR A 10 4.62 0.88 3.61
N MET A 11 3.67 -0.03 3.87
CA MET A 11 2.23 0.28 3.76
C MET A 11 1.83 1.44 4.68
N LYS A 12 2.35 1.46 5.92
CA LYS A 12 2.09 2.53 6.88
C LYS A 12 2.72 3.86 6.44
N GLU A 13 3.99 3.84 6.04
CA GLU A 13 4.69 5.05 5.59
C GLU A 13 4.00 5.66 4.37
N MET A 14 3.57 4.83 3.41
CA MET A 14 2.84 5.28 2.24
C MET A 14 1.49 5.90 2.61
N ALA A 15 0.70 5.22 3.46
CA ALA A 15 -0.60 5.74 3.90
C ALA A 15 -0.46 7.04 4.69
N SER A 16 0.53 7.13 5.59
CA SER A 16 0.82 8.37 6.33
C SER A 16 1.23 9.52 5.40
N SER A 17 2.03 9.25 4.37
CA SER A 17 2.40 10.26 3.38
C SER A 17 1.17 10.76 2.61
N LEU A 18 0.35 9.85 2.08
CA LEU A 18 -0.85 10.23 1.30
C LEU A 18 -1.87 10.99 2.14
N ALA A 19 -2.11 10.55 3.38
CA ALA A 19 -3.01 11.24 4.28
C ALA A 19 -2.47 12.63 4.65
N GLY A 20 -1.16 12.75 4.92
CA GLY A 20 -0.51 14.03 5.20
C GLY A 20 -0.66 15.02 4.03
N GLU A 21 -0.42 14.57 2.80
CA GLU A 21 -0.63 15.39 1.61
C GLU A 21 -2.10 15.77 1.40
N THR A 22 -3.03 14.85 1.66
CA THR A 22 -4.47 15.15 1.54
C THR A 22 -4.92 16.19 2.55
N VAL A 23 -4.43 16.10 3.79
CA VAL A 23 -4.66 17.12 4.83
C VAL A 23 -4.01 18.45 4.44
N PHE A 24 -2.81 18.43 3.85
CA PHE A 24 -2.17 19.63 3.36
C PHE A 24 -3.00 20.32 2.27
N ILE A 25 -3.47 19.56 1.28
CA ILE A 25 -4.36 20.07 0.22
C ILE A 25 -5.61 20.72 0.85
N LEU A 26 -6.27 20.03 1.79
CA LEU A 26 -7.48 20.53 2.44
C LEU A 26 -7.27 21.89 3.16
N ASN A 27 -6.10 22.11 3.78
CA ASN A 27 -5.87 23.28 4.61
C ASN A 27 -5.21 24.46 3.87
N PHE A 28 -4.51 24.20 2.76
CA PHE A 28 -3.68 25.21 2.09
C PHE A 28 -4.12 25.54 0.66
N TYR A 29 -5.05 24.78 0.07
CA TYR A 29 -5.62 25.09 -1.23
C TYR A 29 -7.03 25.64 -1.08
N ASP A 30 -7.34 26.68 -1.84
CA ASP A 30 -8.66 27.30 -1.85
C ASP A 30 -9.70 26.42 -2.58
N ASN A 31 -10.96 26.51 -2.13
CA ASN A 31 -12.13 25.85 -2.74
C ASN A 31 -12.04 24.30 -2.81
N ILE A 32 -11.31 23.67 -1.90
CA ILE A 32 -11.32 22.22 -1.76
C ILE A 32 -12.62 21.76 -1.09
N ASP A 33 -13.21 20.71 -1.64
CA ASP A 33 -14.35 20.02 -1.06
C ASP A 33 -13.91 19.16 0.14
N GLU A 34 -14.21 19.65 1.34
CA GLU A 34 -13.82 19.01 2.60
C GLU A 34 -14.38 17.58 2.76
N GLU A 35 -15.63 17.35 2.35
CA GLU A 35 -16.24 16.02 2.45
C GLU A 35 -15.52 15.02 1.54
N LYS A 36 -15.18 15.45 0.31
CA LYS A 36 -14.40 14.61 -0.60
C LYS A 36 -12.98 14.36 -0.09
N ALA A 37 -12.31 15.37 0.45
CA ALA A 37 -10.96 15.22 1.00
C ALA A 37 -10.96 14.24 2.20
N ASN A 38 -11.92 14.37 3.11
CA ASN A 38 -12.09 13.45 4.24
C ASN A 38 -12.40 12.03 3.77
N SER A 39 -13.26 11.86 2.75
CA SER A 39 -13.54 10.55 2.16
C SER A 39 -12.29 9.89 1.56
N VAL A 40 -11.40 10.67 0.95
CA VAL A 40 -10.11 10.17 0.45
C VAL A 40 -9.20 9.72 1.59
N ILE A 41 -9.13 10.49 2.69
CA ILE A 41 -8.38 10.12 3.90
C ILE A 41 -8.92 8.80 4.49
N ASP A 42 -10.24 8.66 4.62
CA ASP A 42 -10.87 7.44 5.11
C ASP A 42 -10.51 6.24 4.23
N ARG A 43 -10.58 6.41 2.90
CA ARG A 43 -10.21 5.37 1.95
C ARG A 43 -8.74 4.95 2.06
N ILE A 44 -7.83 5.89 2.30
CA ILE A 44 -6.42 5.61 2.58
C ILE A 44 -6.29 4.71 3.83
N LEU A 45 -6.96 5.09 4.92
CA LEU A 45 -6.88 4.39 6.20
C LEU A 45 -7.51 2.99 6.14
N VAL A 46 -8.65 2.84 5.46
CA VAL A 46 -9.30 1.55 5.23
C VAL A 46 -8.40 0.63 4.41
N HIS A 47 -7.92 1.10 3.25
CA HIS A 47 -7.05 0.30 2.37
C HIS A 47 -5.76 -0.15 3.10
N MET A 48 -5.13 0.74 3.86
CA MET A 48 -3.97 0.39 4.68
C MET A 48 -4.31 -0.69 5.71
N THR A 49 -5.41 -0.52 6.45
CA THR A 49 -5.79 -1.42 7.55
C THR A 49 -6.07 -2.83 7.04
N GLU A 50 -6.85 -2.94 5.96
CA GLU A 50 -7.16 -4.21 5.31
C GLU A 50 -5.89 -4.89 4.81
N LYS A 51 -5.04 -4.18 4.05
CA LYS A 51 -3.84 -4.78 3.48
C LYS A 51 -2.79 -5.16 4.52
N ILE A 52 -2.69 -4.44 5.63
CA ILE A 52 -1.81 -4.84 6.75
C ILE A 52 -2.30 -6.12 7.43
N SER A 53 -3.62 -6.34 7.48
CA SER A 53 -4.21 -7.58 7.99
C SER A 53 -3.82 -8.76 7.11
N ASP A 54 -3.98 -8.61 5.79
CA ASP A 54 -3.69 -9.64 4.76
C ASP A 54 -2.24 -10.14 4.79
N VAL A 55 -1.30 -9.31 5.25
CA VAL A 55 0.14 -9.66 5.34
C VAL A 55 0.42 -10.79 6.35
N SER A 56 -0.52 -11.15 7.22
CA SER A 56 -0.36 -12.25 8.19
C SER A 56 -0.66 -13.63 7.58
N VAL A 57 0.08 -13.99 6.52
CA VAL A 57 -0.03 -15.29 5.84
C VAL A 57 0.68 -16.42 6.59
N ASN A 58 0.15 -17.64 6.49
CA ASN A 58 0.73 -18.86 7.07
C ASN A 58 1.05 -19.88 5.97
N PHE A 59 2.13 -20.63 6.17
CA PHE A 59 2.47 -21.80 5.35
C PHE A 59 1.92 -23.03 6.06
N ASP A 60 0.94 -23.69 5.46
CA ASP A 60 0.12 -24.76 6.01
C ASP A 60 0.81 -26.14 5.98
N LYS A 61 1.78 -26.34 5.08
CA LYS A 61 2.49 -27.61 4.96
C LYS A 61 3.47 -27.83 6.11
N THR A 62 3.50 -29.04 6.66
CA THR A 62 4.50 -29.48 7.63
C THR A 62 5.58 -30.36 6.98
N CYS A 63 6.78 -30.38 7.55
CA CYS A 63 7.91 -31.15 6.99
C CYS A 63 7.69 -32.68 7.08
N SER A 64 7.00 -33.13 8.12
CA SER A 64 6.74 -34.56 8.36
C SER A 64 5.71 -35.12 7.38
N GLU A 65 4.62 -34.39 7.17
CA GLU A 65 3.49 -34.88 6.37
C GLU A 65 3.71 -34.68 4.86
N PHE A 66 4.34 -33.56 4.46
CA PHE A 66 4.40 -33.17 3.05
C PHE A 66 5.76 -33.38 2.39
N TYR A 67 6.81 -33.65 3.17
CA TYR A 67 8.18 -33.65 2.67
C TYR A 67 9.00 -34.89 3.07
N ASN A 68 8.38 -35.93 3.65
CA ASN A 68 9.10 -37.12 4.12
C ASN A 68 10.31 -36.79 5.02
N ASN A 69 10.20 -35.73 5.84
CA ASN A 69 11.28 -35.17 6.65
C ASN A 69 12.48 -34.56 5.88
N ASP A 70 12.36 -34.31 4.57
CA ASP A 70 13.31 -33.49 3.82
C ASP A 70 13.20 -32.01 4.21
N ARG A 71 14.07 -31.62 5.14
CA ARG A 71 14.16 -30.25 5.66
C ARG A 71 14.65 -29.25 4.60
N HIS A 72 15.45 -29.68 3.63
CA HIS A 72 16.01 -28.77 2.64
C HIS A 72 14.91 -28.30 1.68
N GLN A 73 14.15 -29.24 1.13
CA GLN A 73 13.04 -28.92 0.24
C GLN A 73 11.93 -28.14 0.96
N TYR A 74 11.59 -28.51 2.21
CA TYR A 74 10.65 -27.75 3.04
C TYR A 74 11.04 -26.27 3.19
N ARG A 75 12.31 -25.97 3.52
CA ARG A 75 12.79 -24.60 3.71
C ARG A 75 12.76 -23.81 2.40
N LYS A 76 13.09 -24.46 1.28
CA LYS A 76 13.07 -23.85 -0.05
C LYS A 76 11.65 -23.44 -0.44
N ASP A 77 10.69 -24.33 -0.27
CA ASP A 77 9.28 -24.06 -0.62
C ASP A 77 8.65 -23.03 0.31
N LYS A 78 8.89 -23.12 1.62
CA LYS A 78 8.44 -22.12 2.58
C LYS A 78 8.95 -20.74 2.25
N ARG A 79 10.24 -20.60 1.89
CA ARG A 79 10.83 -19.32 1.47
C ARG A 79 10.17 -18.80 0.19
N THR A 80 9.93 -19.69 -0.77
CA THR A 80 9.32 -19.36 -2.06
C THR A 80 7.87 -18.91 -1.88
N TYR A 81 7.10 -19.59 -1.03
CA TYR A 81 5.74 -19.25 -0.67
C TYR A 81 5.65 -17.82 -0.13
N TYR A 82 6.35 -17.51 0.96
CA TYR A 82 6.31 -16.17 1.55
C TYR A 82 6.78 -15.08 0.59
N LYS A 83 7.82 -15.38 -0.21
CA LYS A 83 8.32 -14.48 -1.25
C LYS A 83 7.23 -14.12 -2.26
N ASN A 84 6.47 -15.11 -2.73
CA ASN A 84 5.39 -14.91 -3.70
C ASN A 84 4.19 -14.19 -3.07
N CYS A 85 3.80 -14.57 -1.85
CA CYS A 85 2.72 -13.92 -1.12
C CYS A 85 3.00 -12.43 -0.90
N TYR A 86 4.19 -12.08 -0.37
CA TYR A 86 4.53 -10.68 -0.12
C TYR A 86 4.68 -9.86 -1.39
N LYS A 87 5.14 -10.48 -2.49
CA LYS A 87 5.16 -9.83 -3.80
C LYS A 87 3.74 -9.47 -4.26
N LYS A 88 2.82 -10.43 -4.22
CA LYS A 88 1.42 -10.19 -4.62
C LYS A 88 0.75 -9.12 -3.74
N LEU A 89 0.93 -9.20 -2.42
CA LEU A 89 0.37 -8.22 -1.49
C LEU A 89 0.93 -6.80 -1.71
N TYR A 90 2.20 -6.68 -2.09
CA TYR A 90 2.80 -5.41 -2.47
C TYR A 90 2.19 -4.84 -3.76
N GLU A 91 2.01 -5.69 -4.78
CA GLU A 91 1.38 -5.31 -6.05
C GLU A 91 -0.08 -4.88 -5.84
N ASP A 92 -0.86 -5.67 -5.09
CA ASP A 92 -2.26 -5.38 -4.76
C ASP A 92 -2.40 -4.07 -3.97
N PHE A 93 -1.52 -3.83 -2.99
CA PHE A 93 -1.51 -2.59 -2.24
C PHE A 93 -1.24 -1.37 -3.13
N ASN A 94 -0.22 -1.46 -3.99
CA ASN A 94 0.14 -0.37 -4.89
C ASN A 94 -0.91 -0.09 -5.96
N SER A 95 -1.66 -1.12 -6.38
CA SER A 95 -2.81 -0.91 -7.25
C SER A 95 -3.85 -0.03 -6.57
N GLY A 96 -4.23 -0.34 -5.33
CA GLY A 96 -5.18 0.50 -4.59
C GLY A 96 -4.66 1.91 -4.30
N VAL A 97 -3.35 2.06 -4.04
CA VAL A 97 -2.71 3.38 -3.91
C VAL A 97 -2.83 4.21 -5.19
N LYS A 98 -2.66 3.60 -6.37
CA LYS A 98 -2.84 4.31 -7.65
C LYS A 98 -4.27 4.81 -7.84
N ASP A 99 -5.26 4.08 -7.36
CA ASP A 99 -6.66 4.51 -7.45
C ASP A 99 -6.95 5.65 -6.47
N ILE A 100 -6.45 5.57 -5.23
CA ILE A 100 -6.51 6.68 -4.27
C ILE A 100 -5.83 7.93 -4.83
N LEU A 101 -4.69 7.81 -5.49
CA LEU A 101 -3.99 8.94 -6.10
C LEU A 101 -4.84 9.62 -7.19
N LYS A 102 -5.68 8.88 -7.92
CA LYS A 102 -6.61 9.49 -8.88
C LYS A 102 -7.67 10.31 -8.14
N ASP A 103 -8.19 9.79 -7.04
CA ASP A 103 -9.17 10.48 -6.21
C ASP A 103 -8.58 11.74 -5.57
N MET A 104 -7.35 11.67 -5.05
CA MET A 104 -6.61 12.83 -4.54
C MET A 104 -6.41 13.90 -5.62
N ASN A 105 -5.96 13.49 -6.82
CA ASN A 105 -5.77 14.44 -7.92
C ASN A 105 -7.08 15.09 -8.37
N ALA A 106 -8.22 14.42 -8.21
CA ALA A 106 -9.53 14.97 -8.53
C ALA A 106 -9.99 16.07 -7.55
N LEU A 107 -9.31 16.22 -6.40
CA LEU A 107 -9.55 17.35 -5.49
C LEU A 107 -9.01 18.67 -6.04
N LEU A 108 -7.99 18.61 -6.90
CA LEU A 108 -7.31 19.79 -7.44
C LEU A 108 -7.88 20.20 -8.80
N ILE A 109 -7.82 21.49 -9.10
CA ILE A 109 -8.18 22.03 -10.43
C ILE A 109 -7.07 21.68 -11.43
N LYS A 110 -7.41 21.53 -12.71
CA LYS A 110 -6.47 21.16 -13.79
C LYS A 110 -5.23 22.07 -13.87
N GLU A 111 -5.38 23.36 -13.62
CA GLU A 111 -4.27 24.32 -13.65
C GLU A 111 -3.24 24.02 -12.53
N GLN A 112 -3.72 23.76 -11.31
CA GLN A 112 -2.88 23.37 -10.17
C GLN A 112 -2.16 22.03 -10.41
N LEU A 113 -2.85 21.08 -11.08
CA LEU A 113 -2.23 19.81 -11.46
C LEU A 113 -1.10 19.96 -12.48
N GLU A 114 -1.21 20.91 -13.42
CA GLU A 114 -0.13 21.17 -14.37
C GLU A 114 1.05 21.90 -13.74
N GLU A 115 0.81 22.83 -12.82
CA GLU A 115 1.86 23.50 -12.06
C GLU A 115 2.65 22.52 -11.20
N ASN A 116 1.97 21.63 -10.47
CA ASN A 116 2.61 20.58 -9.68
C ASN A 116 3.46 19.63 -10.54
N LYS A 117 3.03 19.32 -11.77
CA LYS A 117 3.82 18.52 -12.72
C LYS A 117 5.07 19.24 -13.23
N LYS A 118 5.03 20.56 -13.36
CA LYS A 118 6.22 21.34 -13.78
C LYS A 118 7.26 21.33 -12.65
N VAL A 119 6.84 21.65 -11.43
CA VAL A 119 7.73 21.67 -10.25
C VAL A 119 8.35 20.30 -9.97
N ALA A 120 7.63 19.19 -10.19
CA ALA A 120 8.16 17.85 -9.95
C ALA A 120 9.18 17.36 -11.01
N ASN A 121 9.26 18.02 -12.18
CA ASN A 121 10.17 17.67 -13.27
C ASN A 121 11.35 18.65 -13.41
N GLU A 122 11.44 19.67 -12.55
CA GLU A 122 12.62 20.52 -12.34
C GLU A 122 13.56 19.91 -11.30
#